data_AF-A0A960Q1N3-F1
#
_entry.id   AF-A0A960Q1N3-F1
#
_cell.length_a   1.000
_cell.length_b   1.000
_cell.length_c   1.000
_cell.angle_alpha   90.00
_cell.angle_beta   90.00
_cell.angle_gamma   90.00
#
_symmetry.space_group_name_H-M   'P 1'
#
loop_
_entity.id
_entity.type
_entity.pdbx_description
1 polymer ?
#
loop_
_entity_poly.entity_id
_entity_poly.type
_entity_poly.pdbx_seq_one_letter_code
_entity_poly.pdbx_strand_id
1 'polypeptide(L)'
;MRFTQSRKWPKRLCLLGFLLGVCLIGAAGCQRPAERKTDGKKRVVTTFTILADIASNVAGDRAVVESITKPGAEIHEYEPTPLDIVKAQSADLVLRNGMGLERWFEKFMGSLRDVKSMDCSQGVEPIGIGEGPYNGKPNPHAWMSPANALIYVENIRKALTEIDPENAVAYATNADAYSARILAIDAPLRATLSGIPTDQRWLVTCEGAFSYLARDYDMQELFLWPVNADAEGTPQQIRKVVDTIR
;
A
#
# COMPACT_ATOMS: atom_id res chain seq x y z
N MET A 1 42.45 -27.10 69.35
CA MET A 1 43.40 -26.34 70.17
C MET A 1 44.44 -25.75 69.22
N ARG A 2 44.50 -24.41 69.15
CA ARG A 2 45.62 -23.52 68.72
C ARG A 2 46.28 -23.78 67.34
N PHE A 3 46.10 -22.85 66.39
CA PHE A 3 47.05 -21.77 66.00
C PHE A 3 48.31 -22.35 65.34
N THR A 4 48.73 -21.99 64.12
CA THR A 4 49.20 -20.66 63.65
C THR A 4 49.38 -20.69 62.12
N GLN A 5 48.89 -19.68 61.38
CA GLN A 5 49.68 -18.59 60.74
C GLN A 5 50.98 -19.04 60.03
N SER A 6 50.99 -19.06 58.70
CA SER A 6 51.28 -17.93 57.78
C SER A 6 52.77 -17.79 57.47
N ARG A 7 53.10 -17.94 56.17
CA ARG A 7 54.18 -17.18 55.51
C ARG A 7 54.11 -17.40 54.00
N LYS A 8 53.79 -16.31 53.30
CA LYS A 8 54.01 -16.17 51.86
C LYS A 8 55.52 -16.09 51.59
N TRP A 9 55.92 -16.08 50.32
CA TRP A 9 57.11 -15.47 49.66
C TRP A 9 57.49 -16.35 48.44
N PRO A 10 58.29 -15.86 47.47
CA PRO A 10 57.84 -15.00 46.39
C PRO A 10 58.08 -15.61 44.99
N LYS A 11 57.52 -14.93 43.98
CA LYS A 11 57.60 -15.26 42.56
C LYS A 11 59.05 -15.27 42.06
N ARG A 12 59.44 -16.32 41.32
CA ARG A 12 60.16 -16.22 40.03
C ARG A 12 60.36 -17.58 39.36
N LEU A 13 60.16 -17.55 38.04
CA LEU A 13 60.79 -18.35 36.98
C LEU A 13 60.19 -19.70 36.53
N CYS A 14 60.03 -19.72 35.20
CA CYS A 14 60.27 -20.83 34.28
C CYS A 14 59.11 -21.77 33.89
N LEU A 15 58.70 -21.53 32.64
CA LEU A 15 58.62 -22.48 31.54
C LEU A 15 57.43 -23.44 31.42
N LEU A 16 56.82 -23.30 30.23
CA LEU A 16 56.25 -24.34 29.38
C LEU A 16 54.99 -25.07 29.84
N GLY A 17 53.91 -24.83 29.10
CA GLY A 17 52.92 -25.88 28.82
C GLY A 17 51.49 -25.37 28.65
N PHE A 18 50.94 -25.60 27.45
CA PHE A 18 49.50 -25.71 27.18
C PHE A 18 48.66 -24.42 27.26
N LEU A 19 47.71 -24.10 26.38
CA LEU A 19 47.32 -24.60 25.07
C LEU A 19 46.22 -23.63 24.57
N LEU A 20 46.18 -23.40 23.26
CA LEU A 20 44.99 -23.06 22.45
C LEU A 20 43.98 -22.01 22.93
N GLY A 21 43.87 -20.97 22.09
CA GLY A 21 42.58 -20.42 21.69
C GLY A 21 42.26 -19.05 22.26
N VAL A 22 42.49 -18.00 21.45
CA VAL A 22 41.43 -17.10 20.94
C VAL A 22 42.11 -16.25 19.86
N CYS A 23 41.84 -16.60 18.60
CA CYS A 23 42.18 -15.79 17.45
C CYS A 23 40.94 -14.94 17.09
N LEU A 24 41.17 -13.64 16.91
CA LEU A 24 40.40 -12.73 16.06
C LEU A 24 38.95 -12.40 16.48
N ILE A 25 38.82 -11.37 17.32
CA ILE A 25 37.64 -10.52 17.36
C ILE A 25 37.63 -9.70 16.06
N GLY A 26 37.02 -10.28 15.02
CA GLY A 26 36.76 -9.61 13.75
C GLY A 26 35.58 -8.65 13.87
N ALA A 27 35.77 -7.45 13.35
CA ALA A 27 34.80 -6.35 13.31
C ALA A 27 33.37 -6.81 12.99
N ALA A 28 32.46 -6.59 13.95
CA ALA A 28 31.03 -6.55 13.68
C ALA A 28 30.72 -5.28 12.88
N GLY A 29 30.93 -5.37 11.56
CA GLY A 29 30.56 -4.33 10.62
C GLY A 29 29.05 -4.14 10.62
N CYS A 30 28.62 -2.88 10.71
CA CYS A 30 27.27 -2.46 10.38
C CYS A 30 26.88 -3.03 9.01
N GLN A 31 26.05 -4.07 8.99
CA GLN A 31 25.43 -4.55 7.76
C GLN A 31 24.43 -3.48 7.33
N ARG A 32 24.83 -2.67 6.33
CA ARG A 32 23.89 -1.92 5.51
C ARG A 32 22.85 -2.92 4.98
N PRO A 33 21.54 -2.57 4.96
CA PRO A 33 20.54 -3.39 4.30
C PRO A 33 21.02 -3.65 2.87
N ALA A 34 21.06 -4.93 2.47
CA ALA A 34 21.45 -5.28 1.12
C ALA A 34 20.51 -4.58 0.13
N GLU A 35 21.05 -3.72 -0.73
CA GLU A 35 20.34 -3.27 -1.93
C GLU A 35 19.96 -4.52 -2.72
N ARG A 36 18.65 -4.79 -2.86
CA ARG A 36 18.18 -5.74 -3.86
C ARG A 36 18.63 -5.20 -5.21
N LYS A 37 19.65 -5.83 -5.81
CA LYS A 37 20.01 -5.59 -7.20
C LYS A 37 18.76 -5.85 -8.05
N THR A 38 18.22 -4.80 -8.65
CA THR A 38 17.04 -4.89 -9.52
C THR A 38 17.36 -5.44 -10.90
N ASP A 39 18.59 -5.91 -11.14
CA ASP A 39 19.08 -6.36 -12.45
C ASP A 39 18.81 -5.35 -13.59
N GLY A 40 18.81 -4.05 -13.26
CA GLY A 40 18.50 -2.96 -14.19
C GLY A 40 17.01 -2.63 -14.34
N LYS A 41 16.10 -3.36 -13.69
CA LYS A 41 14.66 -3.09 -13.73
C LYS A 41 14.30 -1.80 -13.00
N LYS A 42 13.30 -1.10 -13.53
CA LYS A 42 12.71 0.08 -12.88
C LYS A 42 12.06 -0.30 -11.56
N ARG A 43 12.17 0.60 -10.58
CA ARG A 43 11.51 0.48 -9.28
C ARG A 43 10.31 1.41 -9.23
N VAL A 44 9.16 0.82 -9.00
CA VAL A 44 7.88 1.52 -8.89
C VAL A 44 7.36 1.33 -7.49
N VAL A 45 7.09 2.44 -6.80
CA VAL A 45 6.55 2.42 -5.46
C VAL A 45 5.09 2.88 -5.52
N THR A 46 4.18 2.16 -4.88
CA THR A 46 2.78 2.55 -4.79
C THR A 46 2.42 2.98 -3.38
N THR A 47 1.45 3.87 -3.23
CA THR A 47 0.99 4.30 -1.90
C THR A 47 0.40 3.15 -1.09
N PHE A 48 -0.43 2.31 -1.73
CA PHE A 48 -1.06 1.17 -1.07
C PHE A 48 -1.16 -0.09 -1.95
N THR A 49 -1.64 -1.17 -1.33
CA THR A 49 -1.52 -2.53 -1.84
C THR A 49 -2.38 -2.84 -3.06
N ILE A 50 -3.54 -2.20 -3.24
CA ILE A 50 -4.36 -2.41 -4.45
C ILE A 50 -3.63 -1.86 -5.68
N LEU A 51 -3.05 -0.67 -5.58
CA LEU A 51 -2.23 -0.13 -6.66
C LEU A 51 -0.98 -0.99 -6.91
N ALA A 52 -0.38 -1.55 -5.86
CA ALA A 52 0.76 -2.47 -6.01
C ALA A 52 0.36 -3.70 -6.83
N ASP A 53 -0.79 -4.30 -6.56
CA ASP A 53 -1.25 -5.48 -7.28
C ASP A 53 -1.59 -5.16 -8.76
N ILE A 54 -2.34 -4.08 -9.00
CA ILE A 54 -2.67 -3.64 -10.36
C ILE A 54 -1.37 -3.36 -11.14
N ALA A 55 -0.46 -2.58 -10.55
CA ALA A 55 0.80 -2.24 -11.19
C ALA A 55 1.72 -3.45 -11.39
N SER A 56 1.73 -4.42 -10.47
CA SER A 56 2.49 -5.65 -10.63
C SER A 56 1.98 -6.50 -11.79
N ASN A 57 0.65 -6.59 -11.98
CA ASN A 57 0.07 -7.32 -13.11
C ASN A 57 0.45 -6.65 -14.45
N VAL A 58 0.51 -5.31 -14.52
CA VAL A 58 0.95 -4.60 -15.73
C VAL A 58 2.47 -4.70 -15.93
N ALA A 59 3.25 -4.53 -14.86
CA ALA A 59 4.71 -4.57 -14.90
C ALA A 59 5.26 -5.96 -15.27
N GLY A 60 4.59 -7.03 -14.85
CA GLY A 60 5.07 -8.40 -15.01
C GLY A 60 6.46 -8.56 -14.41
N ASP A 61 7.40 -9.08 -15.20
CA ASP A 61 8.80 -9.24 -14.80
C ASP A 61 9.70 -8.06 -15.18
N ARG A 62 9.17 -6.98 -15.78
CA ARG A 62 9.97 -5.87 -16.33
C ARG A 62 10.28 -4.75 -15.33
N ALA A 63 9.42 -4.57 -14.33
CA ALA A 63 9.65 -3.63 -13.24
C ALA A 63 9.41 -4.30 -11.87
N VAL A 64 10.04 -3.75 -10.84
CA VAL A 64 9.81 -4.15 -9.44
C VAL A 64 8.81 -3.19 -8.83
N VAL A 65 7.69 -3.72 -8.32
CA VAL A 65 6.62 -2.94 -7.71
C VAL A 65 6.56 -3.21 -6.20
N GLU A 66 6.56 -2.16 -5.38
CA GLU A 66 6.50 -2.26 -3.92
C GLU A 66 5.50 -1.24 -3.32
N SER A 67 4.73 -1.65 -2.32
CA SER A 67 3.80 -0.75 -1.61
C SER A 67 4.50 -0.01 -0.45
N ILE A 68 4.11 1.25 -0.21
CA ILE A 68 4.43 2.00 1.01
C ILE A 68 3.69 1.36 2.18
N THR A 69 2.35 1.40 2.18
CA THR A 69 1.55 0.82 3.26
C THR A 69 1.62 -0.70 3.20
N LYS A 70 1.58 -1.35 4.37
CA LYS A 70 1.50 -2.81 4.47
C LYS A 70 0.04 -3.28 4.36
N PRO A 71 -0.21 -4.55 4.00
CA PRO A 71 -1.56 -5.11 4.02
C PRO A 71 -2.24 -4.88 5.38
N GLY A 72 -3.48 -4.38 5.35
CA GLY A 72 -4.27 -4.08 6.55
C GLY A 72 -3.96 -2.76 7.25
N ALA A 73 -3.00 -1.97 6.77
CA ALA A 73 -2.82 -0.61 7.26
C ALA A 73 -3.97 0.29 6.77
N GLU A 74 -4.41 1.22 7.63
CA GLU A 74 -5.22 2.36 7.24
C GLU A 74 -4.40 3.22 6.24
N ILE A 75 -5.05 3.73 5.19
CA ILE A 75 -4.37 4.35 4.02
C ILE A 75 -4.64 5.84 3.87
N HIS A 76 -5.71 6.37 4.46
CA HIS A 76 -6.13 7.76 4.32
C HIS A 76 -5.22 8.69 5.13
N GLU A 77 -4.94 8.32 6.38
CA GLU A 77 -4.20 9.08 7.38
C GLU A 77 -2.92 8.35 7.82
N TYR A 78 -2.46 7.40 7.01
CA TYR A 78 -1.19 6.72 7.22
C TYR A 78 -0.07 7.71 7.52
N GLU A 79 0.77 7.38 8.50
CA GLU A 79 1.95 8.16 8.86
C GLU A 79 3.20 7.52 8.26
N PRO A 80 3.80 8.11 7.19
CA PRO A 80 4.98 7.53 6.56
C PRO A 80 6.17 7.48 7.51
N THR A 81 6.87 6.35 7.51
CA THR A 81 8.07 6.18 8.30
C THR A 81 9.32 6.67 7.56
N PRO A 82 10.45 6.91 8.25
CA PRO A 82 11.72 7.17 7.57
C PRO A 82 12.13 6.08 6.57
N LEU A 83 11.75 4.81 6.83
CA LEU A 83 12.01 3.71 5.89
C LEU A 83 11.18 3.82 4.60
N ASP A 84 9.98 4.37 4.69
CA ASP A 84 9.14 4.62 3.52
C ASP A 84 9.72 5.74 2.65
N ILE A 85 10.28 6.78 3.27
CA ILE A 85 11.02 7.84 2.57
C ILE A 85 12.22 7.24 1.84
N VAL A 86 13.03 6.41 2.52
CA VAL A 86 14.18 5.74 1.87
C VAL A 86 13.74 4.84 0.72
N LYS A 87 12.62 4.11 0.89
CA LYS A 87 12.05 3.24 -0.14
C LYS A 87 11.63 4.04 -1.38
N ALA A 88 10.90 5.15 -1.21
CA ALA A 88 10.43 5.98 -2.31
C ALA A 88 11.54 6.84 -2.95
N GLN A 89 12.52 7.29 -2.18
CA GLN A 89 13.65 8.08 -2.70
C GLN A 89 14.49 7.29 -3.73
N SER A 90 14.44 5.97 -3.68
CA SER A 90 15.13 5.05 -4.59
C SER A 90 14.20 4.49 -5.69
N ALA A 91 13.00 5.05 -5.86
CA ALA A 91 12.06 4.68 -6.91
C ALA A 91 12.26 5.54 -8.16
N ASP A 92 12.03 4.94 -9.32
CA ASP A 92 11.93 5.65 -10.60
C ASP A 92 10.57 6.35 -10.75
N LEU A 93 9.53 5.84 -10.09
CA LEU A 93 8.16 6.37 -10.13
C LEU A 93 7.39 6.03 -8.84
N VAL A 94 6.62 6.99 -8.33
CA VAL A 94 5.64 6.77 -7.27
C VAL A 94 4.22 6.84 -7.84
N LEU A 95 3.44 5.77 -7.67
CA LEU A 95 2.03 5.71 -8.06
C LEU A 95 1.14 5.98 -6.83
N ARG A 96 0.22 6.93 -6.97
CA ARG A 96 -0.82 7.20 -5.95
C ARG A 96 -2.21 7.07 -6.53
N ASN A 97 -3.21 6.99 -5.68
CA ASN A 97 -4.60 7.01 -6.13
C ASN A 97 -4.99 8.40 -6.63
N GLY A 98 -4.75 9.43 -5.81
CA GLY A 98 -5.34 10.75 -6.00
C GLY A 98 -6.75 10.83 -5.39
N MET A 99 -7.57 11.75 -5.89
CA MET A 99 -8.94 12.01 -5.40
C MET A 99 -9.04 12.32 -3.89
N GLY A 100 -7.92 12.71 -3.26
CA GLY A 100 -7.86 12.99 -1.83
C GLY A 100 -7.79 11.75 -0.93
N LEU A 101 -7.43 10.57 -1.47
CA LEU A 101 -7.23 9.36 -0.67
C LEU A 101 -6.08 9.55 0.33
N GLU A 102 -4.86 9.71 -0.18
CA GLU A 102 -3.66 9.75 0.65
C GLU A 102 -3.38 11.16 1.16
N ARG A 103 -3.97 11.55 2.30
CA ARG A 103 -3.83 12.91 2.86
C ARG A 103 -2.39 13.28 3.20
N TRP A 104 -1.59 12.26 3.47
CA TRP A 104 -0.17 12.35 3.80
C TRP A 104 0.75 12.55 2.57
N PHE A 105 0.25 12.34 1.35
CA PHE A 105 1.09 12.18 0.17
C PHE A 105 1.88 13.43 -0.21
N GLU A 106 1.28 14.61 -0.17
CA GLU A 106 1.98 15.85 -0.56
C GLU A 106 3.17 16.15 0.35
N LYS A 107 2.98 15.97 1.67
CA LYS A 107 4.06 16.12 2.67
C LYS A 107 5.14 15.05 2.48
N PHE A 108 4.73 13.84 2.14
CA PHE A 108 5.64 12.74 1.86
C PHE A 108 6.51 13.03 0.63
N MET A 109 5.92 13.43 -0.50
CA MET A 109 6.65 13.79 -1.71
C MET A 109 7.57 15.00 -1.50
N GLY A 110 7.17 15.97 -0.67
CA GLY A 110 8.03 17.10 -0.30
C GLY A 110 9.30 16.71 0.48
N SER A 111 9.37 15.47 0.99
CA SER A 111 10.56 14.91 1.64
C SER A 111 11.50 14.19 0.66
N LEU A 112 11.06 13.99 -0.59
CA LEU A 112 11.83 13.31 -1.65
C LEU A 112 12.48 14.34 -2.58
N ARG A 113 13.57 13.93 -3.24
CA ARG A 113 14.26 14.73 -4.25
C ARG A 113 14.20 14.05 -5.61
N ASP A 114 13.76 14.78 -6.62
CA ASP A 114 13.77 14.36 -8.04
C ASP A 114 13.02 13.04 -8.34
N VAL A 115 12.05 12.67 -7.49
CA VAL A 115 11.17 11.50 -7.70
C VAL A 115 9.85 11.97 -8.29
N LYS A 116 9.46 11.42 -9.44
CA LYS A 116 8.18 11.71 -10.08
C LYS A 116 7.05 10.91 -9.42
N SER A 117 5.84 11.46 -9.47
CA SER A 117 4.62 10.76 -9.08
C SER A 117 3.50 10.91 -10.11
N MET A 118 2.51 10.01 -10.04
CA MET A 118 1.36 9.99 -10.93
C MET A 118 0.08 9.53 -10.22
N ASP A 119 -1.05 10.15 -10.58
CA ASP A 119 -2.39 9.81 -10.09
C ASP A 119 -3.01 8.73 -10.97
N CYS A 120 -3.19 7.52 -10.44
CA CYS A 120 -3.76 6.40 -11.18
C CYS A 120 -5.25 6.56 -11.50
N SER A 121 -5.97 7.40 -10.75
CA SER A 121 -7.41 7.68 -10.96
C SER A 121 -7.70 8.71 -12.04
N GLN A 122 -6.68 9.29 -12.69
CA GLN A 122 -6.89 10.36 -13.68
C GLN A 122 -7.85 9.91 -14.80
N GLY A 123 -8.94 10.67 -14.99
CA GLY A 123 -9.97 10.36 -16.00
C GLY A 123 -11.17 9.57 -15.46
N VAL A 124 -11.16 9.17 -14.19
CA VAL A 124 -12.36 8.66 -13.51
C VAL A 124 -13.33 9.81 -13.23
N GLU A 125 -14.62 9.60 -13.53
CA GLU A 125 -15.69 10.50 -13.10
C GLU A 125 -15.99 10.29 -11.60
N PRO A 126 -15.80 11.30 -10.74
CA PRO A 126 -15.95 11.14 -9.30
C PRO A 126 -17.40 11.06 -8.85
N ILE A 127 -17.68 10.20 -7.87
CA ILE A 127 -18.89 10.30 -7.05
C ILE A 127 -18.58 11.25 -5.89
N GLY A 128 -19.45 12.24 -5.65
CA GLY A 128 -19.31 13.15 -4.52
C GLY A 128 -19.63 12.48 -3.18
N ILE A 129 -18.86 12.77 -2.14
CA ILE A 129 -19.19 12.39 -0.76
C ILE A 129 -20.42 13.18 -0.31
N GLY A 130 -21.45 12.49 0.18
CA GLY A 130 -22.76 13.10 0.44
C GLY A 130 -22.96 13.74 1.81
N GLU A 131 -22.09 13.47 2.79
CA GLU A 131 -22.20 14.03 4.15
C GLU A 131 -20.86 14.14 4.88
N GLY A 132 -20.88 14.73 6.07
CA GLY A 132 -19.68 14.87 6.91
C GLY A 132 -18.72 15.98 6.45
N PRO A 133 -17.50 16.04 7.03
CA PRO A 133 -16.56 17.13 6.80
C PRO A 133 -16.01 17.20 5.37
N TYR A 134 -16.12 16.11 4.62
CA TYR A 134 -15.68 16.02 3.22
C TYR A 134 -16.82 16.11 2.21
N ASN A 135 -18.00 16.60 2.63
CA ASN A 135 -19.16 16.74 1.75
C ASN A 135 -18.81 17.51 0.46
N GLY A 136 -19.24 16.98 -0.69
CA GLY A 136 -18.96 17.51 -2.02
C GLY A 136 -17.56 17.25 -2.56
N LYS A 137 -16.65 16.65 -1.77
CA LYS A 137 -15.36 16.19 -2.29
C LYS A 137 -15.51 14.85 -3.04
N PRO A 138 -14.59 14.53 -3.97
CA PRO A 138 -14.57 13.22 -4.60
C PRO A 138 -14.44 12.08 -3.58
N ASN A 139 -15.25 11.04 -3.72
CA ASN A 139 -15.06 9.77 -3.03
C ASN A 139 -13.86 9.05 -3.67
N PRO A 140 -12.78 8.74 -2.92
CA PRO A 140 -11.55 8.23 -3.52
C PRO A 140 -11.60 6.76 -3.95
N HIS A 141 -12.62 6.01 -3.55
CA HIS A 141 -12.69 4.54 -3.66
C HIS A 141 -13.07 4.04 -5.07
N ALA A 142 -12.59 4.71 -6.11
CA ALA A 142 -13.00 4.45 -7.49
C ALA A 142 -12.60 3.06 -8.00
N TRP A 143 -11.54 2.45 -7.46
CA TRP A 143 -11.08 1.11 -7.84
C TRP A 143 -12.10 0.00 -7.52
N MET A 144 -13.11 0.28 -6.70
CA MET A 144 -14.19 -0.66 -6.37
C MET A 144 -15.14 -0.93 -7.54
N SER A 145 -15.09 -0.11 -8.60
CA SER A 145 -15.77 -0.36 -9.86
C SER A 145 -14.82 -1.07 -10.84
N PRO A 146 -15.17 -2.26 -11.38
CA PRO A 146 -14.37 -2.93 -12.40
C PRO A 146 -14.18 -2.08 -13.66
N ALA A 147 -15.18 -1.29 -14.04
CA ALA A 147 -15.08 -0.37 -15.17
C ALA A 147 -14.04 0.73 -14.92
N ASN A 148 -14.04 1.33 -13.73
CA ASN A 148 -13.02 2.29 -13.34
C ASN A 148 -11.63 1.63 -13.24
N ALA A 149 -11.53 0.39 -12.76
CA ALA A 149 -10.25 -0.31 -12.65
C ALA A 149 -9.50 -0.41 -13.98
N LEU A 150 -10.20 -0.45 -15.12
CA LEU A 150 -9.58 -0.39 -16.45
C LEU A 150 -8.87 0.94 -16.73
N ILE A 151 -9.39 2.04 -16.19
CA ILE A 151 -8.74 3.36 -16.27
C ILE A 151 -7.43 3.34 -15.47
N TYR A 152 -7.43 2.73 -14.28
CA TYR A 152 -6.22 2.55 -13.48
C TYR A 152 -5.17 1.73 -14.23
N VAL A 153 -5.57 0.60 -14.85
CA VAL A 153 -4.68 -0.24 -15.65
C VAL A 153 -4.06 0.57 -16.80
N GLU A 154 -4.86 1.32 -17.55
CA GLU A 154 -4.37 2.10 -18.68
C GLU A 154 -3.44 3.24 -18.24
N ASN A 155 -3.75 3.92 -17.15
CA ASN A 155 -2.87 4.97 -16.61
C ASN A 155 -1.54 4.37 -16.15
N ILE A 156 -1.55 3.26 -15.43
CA ILE A 156 -0.31 2.58 -15.01
C ILE A 156 0.50 2.11 -16.22
N ARG A 157 -0.15 1.53 -17.24
CA ARG A 157 0.52 1.14 -18.49
C ARG A 157 1.22 2.31 -19.17
N LYS A 158 0.56 3.47 -19.26
CA LYS A 158 1.17 4.71 -19.79
C LYS A 158 2.36 5.14 -18.95
N ALA A 159 2.22 5.16 -17.63
CA ALA A 159 3.28 5.59 -16.72
C ALA A 159 4.54 4.71 -16.84
N LEU A 160 4.35 3.39 -16.86
CA LEU A 160 5.43 2.42 -17.03
C LEU A 160 6.11 2.56 -18.39
N THR A 161 5.32 2.79 -19.45
CA THR A 161 5.85 3.04 -20.81
C THR A 161 6.68 4.32 -20.88
N GLU A 162 6.29 5.37 -20.15
CA GLU A 162 7.03 6.64 -20.13
C GLU A 162 8.42 6.49 -19.49
N ILE A 163 8.50 5.78 -18.36
CA ILE A 163 9.76 5.62 -17.64
C ILE A 163 10.66 4.51 -18.22
N ASP A 164 10.09 3.61 -19.00
CA ASP A 164 10.75 2.41 -19.54
C ASP A 164 10.20 2.02 -20.93
N PRO A 165 10.48 2.83 -21.96
CA PRO A 165 9.92 2.66 -23.30
C PRO A 165 10.39 1.38 -24.00
N GLU A 166 11.55 0.83 -23.62
CA GLU A 166 12.07 -0.42 -24.18
C GLU A 166 11.14 -1.62 -23.87
N ASN A 167 10.40 -1.54 -22.77
CA ASN A 167 9.46 -2.58 -22.33
C ASN A 167 8.00 -2.27 -22.66
N ALA A 168 7.71 -1.22 -23.44
CA ALA A 168 6.36 -0.76 -23.78
C ALA A 168 5.42 -1.87 -24.30
N VAL A 169 5.93 -2.74 -25.19
CA VAL A 169 5.15 -3.86 -25.77
C VAL A 169 4.77 -4.88 -24.69
N ALA A 170 5.67 -5.14 -23.73
CA ALA A 170 5.38 -6.05 -22.63
C ALA A 170 4.32 -5.46 -21.68
N TYR A 171 4.44 -4.17 -21.33
CA TYR A 171 3.43 -3.48 -20.52
C TYR A 171 2.06 -3.46 -21.18
N ALA A 172 1.99 -3.22 -22.49
CA ALA A 172 0.73 -3.28 -23.25
C ALA A 172 0.13 -4.68 -23.25
N THR A 173 0.92 -5.72 -23.56
CA THR A 173 0.46 -7.11 -23.55
C THR A 173 -0.08 -7.53 -22.18
N ASN A 174 0.62 -7.16 -21.12
CA ASN A 174 0.22 -7.46 -19.75
C ASN A 174 -1.05 -6.69 -19.34
N ALA A 175 -1.13 -5.41 -19.69
CA ALA A 175 -2.31 -4.57 -19.43
C ALA A 175 -3.55 -5.12 -20.14
N ASP A 176 -3.43 -5.56 -21.39
CA ASP A 176 -4.55 -6.16 -22.15
C ASP A 176 -5.02 -7.46 -21.49
N ALA A 177 -4.08 -8.35 -21.14
CA ALA A 177 -4.38 -9.60 -20.47
C ALA A 177 -5.04 -9.38 -19.09
N TYR A 178 -4.55 -8.42 -18.32
CA TYR A 178 -5.12 -8.09 -17.01
C TYR A 178 -6.48 -7.40 -17.12
N SER A 179 -6.65 -6.49 -18.08
CA SER A 179 -7.93 -5.83 -18.37
C SER A 179 -9.00 -6.84 -18.76
N ALA A 180 -8.65 -7.84 -19.57
CA ALA A 180 -9.56 -8.93 -19.93
C ALA A 180 -10.01 -9.74 -18.69
N ARG A 181 -9.09 -9.99 -17.74
CA ARG A 181 -9.42 -10.65 -16.47
C ARG A 181 -10.34 -9.80 -15.60
N ILE A 182 -10.12 -8.49 -15.52
CA ILE A 182 -11.01 -7.57 -14.79
C ILE A 182 -12.39 -7.56 -15.44
N LEU A 183 -12.48 -7.41 -16.75
CA LEU A 183 -13.77 -7.42 -17.47
C LEU A 183 -14.54 -8.74 -17.25
N ALA A 184 -13.83 -9.86 -17.17
CA ALA A 184 -14.43 -11.16 -16.92
C ALA A 184 -15.09 -11.27 -15.54
N ILE A 185 -14.77 -10.40 -14.56
CA ILE A 185 -15.42 -10.42 -13.24
C ILE A 185 -16.79 -9.71 -13.25
N ASP A 186 -17.04 -8.78 -14.17
CA ASP A 186 -18.26 -7.96 -14.14
C ASP A 186 -19.51 -8.80 -14.37
N ALA A 187 -19.53 -9.64 -15.40
CA ALA A 187 -20.73 -10.41 -15.74
C ALA A 187 -21.16 -11.40 -14.63
N PRO A 188 -20.25 -12.20 -14.02
CA PRO A 188 -20.60 -13.03 -12.86
C PRO A 188 -21.07 -12.22 -11.65
N LEU A 189 -20.41 -11.08 -11.37
CA LEU A 189 -20.77 -10.22 -10.24
C LEU A 189 -22.16 -9.60 -10.42
N ARG A 190 -22.42 -9.06 -11.61
CA ARG A 190 -23.72 -8.51 -12.00
C ARG A 190 -24.82 -9.55 -11.92
N ALA A 191 -24.59 -10.76 -12.46
CA ALA A 191 -25.56 -11.84 -12.40
C ALA A 191 -25.90 -12.21 -10.96
N THR A 192 -24.88 -12.34 -10.10
CA THR A 192 -25.05 -12.68 -8.69
C THR A 192 -25.85 -11.61 -7.94
N LEU A 193 -25.46 -10.34 -8.08
CA LEU A 193 -26.10 -9.23 -7.37
C LEU A 193 -27.51 -8.92 -7.89
N SER A 194 -27.77 -9.13 -9.19
CA SER A 194 -29.11 -8.97 -9.77
C SER A 194 -30.14 -9.96 -9.23
N GLY A 195 -29.69 -11.09 -8.66
CA GLY A 195 -30.56 -12.07 -8.00
C GLY A 195 -31.17 -11.57 -6.69
N ILE A 196 -30.62 -10.51 -6.08
CA ILE A 196 -31.18 -9.87 -4.90
C ILE A 196 -32.38 -9.01 -5.35
N PRO A 197 -33.56 -9.10 -4.72
CA PRO A 197 -34.68 -8.21 -5.00
C PRO A 197 -34.28 -6.73 -4.85
N THR A 198 -34.71 -5.86 -5.77
CA THR A 198 -34.28 -4.45 -5.80
C THR A 198 -34.54 -3.71 -4.48
N ASP A 199 -35.65 -4.00 -3.80
CA ASP A 199 -36.01 -3.45 -2.49
C ASP A 199 -35.13 -3.93 -1.33
N GLN A 200 -34.35 -4.99 -1.54
CA GLN A 200 -33.44 -5.59 -0.57
C GLN A 200 -31.96 -5.38 -0.92
N ARG A 201 -31.65 -4.69 -2.02
CA ARG A 201 -30.26 -4.40 -2.45
C ARG A 201 -29.61 -3.30 -1.62
N TRP A 202 -29.56 -3.48 -0.30
CA TRP A 202 -28.86 -2.59 0.62
C TRP A 202 -27.47 -3.11 0.92
N LEU A 203 -26.46 -2.29 0.65
CA LEU A 203 -25.08 -2.51 1.08
C LEU A 203 -24.81 -1.67 2.32
N VAL A 204 -24.81 -2.34 3.49
CA VAL A 204 -24.56 -1.70 4.78
C VAL A 204 -23.12 -1.97 5.23
N THR A 205 -22.31 -0.91 5.37
CA THR A 205 -20.88 -1.01 5.70
C THR A 205 -20.47 -0.04 6.81
N CYS A 206 -19.22 -0.11 7.25
CA CYS A 206 -18.66 0.89 8.17
C CYS A 206 -18.37 2.20 7.43
N GLU A 207 -17.46 2.15 6.46
CA GLU A 207 -17.12 3.28 5.59
C GLU A 207 -17.97 3.25 4.31
N GLY A 208 -18.33 4.43 3.80
CA GLY A 208 -18.89 4.67 2.47
C GLY A 208 -17.90 4.46 1.32
N ALA A 209 -17.12 3.38 1.40
CA ALA A 209 -16.07 3.03 0.45
C ALA A 209 -16.59 2.30 -0.79
N PHE A 210 -17.88 2.02 -0.87
CA PHE A 210 -18.45 1.14 -1.89
C PHE A 210 -19.36 1.87 -2.88
N SER A 211 -19.43 3.21 -2.84
CA SER A 211 -20.34 3.99 -3.68
C SER A 211 -20.22 3.70 -5.18
N TYR A 212 -19.01 3.46 -5.69
CA TYR A 212 -18.80 3.10 -7.10
C TYR A 212 -19.31 1.69 -7.44
N LEU A 213 -19.13 0.74 -6.53
CA LEU A 213 -19.66 -0.62 -6.67
C LEU A 213 -21.18 -0.61 -6.58
N ALA A 214 -21.73 0.12 -5.60
CA ALA A 214 -23.16 0.27 -5.42
C ALA A 214 -23.84 0.89 -6.66
N ARG A 215 -23.21 1.91 -7.25
CA ARG A 215 -23.65 2.49 -8.54
C ARG A 215 -23.66 1.44 -9.66
N ASP A 216 -22.57 0.69 -9.82
CA ASP A 216 -22.41 -0.24 -10.95
C ASP A 216 -23.39 -1.42 -10.91
N TYR A 217 -23.86 -1.79 -9.71
CA TYR A 217 -24.72 -2.95 -9.47
C TYR A 217 -26.09 -2.63 -8.89
N ASP A 218 -26.54 -1.37 -9.00
CA ASP A 218 -27.89 -0.93 -8.61
C ASP A 218 -28.23 -1.29 -7.15
N MET A 219 -27.31 -0.91 -6.24
CA MET A 219 -27.46 -1.10 -4.79
C MET A 219 -27.66 0.24 -4.09
N GLN A 220 -28.48 0.23 -3.05
CA GLN A 220 -28.61 1.31 -2.09
C GLN A 220 -27.46 1.20 -1.07
N GLU A 221 -26.80 2.31 -0.76
CA GLU A 221 -25.67 2.34 0.15
C GLU A 221 -26.08 2.92 1.51
N LEU A 222 -25.62 2.28 2.59
CA LEU A 222 -25.72 2.78 3.95
C LEU A 222 -24.40 2.55 4.67
N PHE A 223 -23.88 3.57 5.36
CA PHE A 223 -22.60 3.49 6.06
C PHE A 223 -22.66 4.19 7.40
N LEU A 224 -21.77 3.80 8.32
CA LEU A 224 -21.59 4.51 9.59
C LEU A 224 -20.90 5.85 9.37
N TRP A 225 -19.88 5.93 8.51
CA TRP A 225 -19.23 7.19 8.15
C TRP A 225 -18.89 7.23 6.66
N PRO A 226 -18.88 8.42 6.04
CA PRO A 226 -18.74 8.55 4.59
C PRO A 226 -17.34 8.22 4.07
N VAL A 227 -16.30 8.62 4.81
CA VAL A 227 -14.89 8.38 4.48
C VAL A 227 -14.09 8.41 5.79
N ASN A 228 -13.05 7.58 5.93
CA ASN A 228 -12.20 7.54 7.13
C ASN A 228 -11.60 8.91 7.41
N ALA A 229 -11.62 9.34 8.67
CA ALA A 229 -11.25 10.69 9.12
C ALA A 229 -11.14 10.73 10.65
N ASP A 230 -10.80 11.90 11.21
CA ASP A 230 -10.76 12.14 12.67
C ASP A 230 -12.03 11.72 13.46
N ALA A 231 -13.20 11.60 12.81
CA ALA A 231 -14.47 11.26 13.46
C ALA A 231 -15.18 10.06 12.81
N GLU A 232 -15.00 8.88 13.42
CA GLU A 232 -15.60 7.61 13.03
C GLU A 232 -16.53 7.07 14.13
N GLY A 233 -17.64 6.45 13.73
CA GLY A 233 -18.52 5.71 14.65
C GLY A 233 -19.22 6.54 15.73
N THR A 234 -19.54 7.81 15.47
CA THR A 234 -20.24 8.66 16.45
C THR A 234 -21.62 8.09 16.81
N PRO A 235 -22.17 8.35 18.01
CA PRO A 235 -23.49 7.86 18.40
C PRO A 235 -24.62 8.24 17.44
N GLN A 236 -24.53 9.42 16.81
CA GLN A 236 -25.49 9.90 15.82
C GLN A 236 -25.42 9.09 14.52
N GLN A 237 -24.21 8.78 14.06
CA GLN A 237 -23.98 7.92 12.89
C GLN A 237 -24.52 6.51 13.10
N ILE A 238 -24.20 5.89 14.24
CA ILE A 238 -24.72 4.57 14.60
C ILE A 238 -26.25 4.58 14.66
N ARG A 239 -26.84 5.60 15.29
CA ARG A 239 -28.30 5.73 15.38
C ARG A 239 -28.94 5.84 14.00
N LYS A 240 -28.40 6.66 13.09
CA LYS A 240 -28.89 6.80 11.71
C LYS A 240 -28.96 5.44 11.01
N VAL A 241 -27.89 4.64 11.10
CA VAL A 241 -27.85 3.32 10.48
C VAL A 241 -28.85 2.35 11.13
N VAL A 242 -28.90 2.31 12.47
CA VAL A 242 -29.86 1.46 13.20
C VAL A 242 -31.31 1.81 12.86
N ASP A 243 -31.64 3.09 12.80
CA ASP A 243 -32.99 3.57 12.49
C ASP A 243 -33.37 3.31 11.02
N THR A 244 -32.40 3.27 10.10
CA THR A 244 -32.64 2.96 8.68
C THR A 244 -32.84 1.46 8.43
N ILE A 245 -32.22 0.60 9.25
CA ILE A 245 -32.33 -0.87 9.13
C ILE A 245 -33.65 -1.40 9.70
N ARG A 246 -34.23 -0.72 10.70
CA ARG A 246 -35.46 -1.12 11.38
C ARG A 246 -36.71 -0.86 10.56
#